data_AF-A0A959WS33-F1
#
_entry.id   AF-A0A959WS33-F1
#
_cell.length_a   1.000
_cell.length_b   1.000
_cell.length_c   1.000
_cell.angle_alpha   90.00
_cell.angle_beta   90.00
_cell.angle_gamma   90.00
#
_symmetry.space_group_name_H-M   'P 1'
#
loop_
_entity.id
_entity.type
_entity.pdbx_description
1 polymer ?
#
loop_
_entity_poly.entity_id
_entity_poly.type
_entity_poly.pdbx_seq_one_letter_code
_entity_poly.pdbx_strand_id
1 'polypeptide(L)'
;EGDDVIDAVDGAVDRVDCGPGDDRVEADRDDVLADCEIAQLPGGRCSRVFFGGPGDDELFGSLGSDSIVAAAGNDVARGFNSPDCIDGGTGNDRLEGGSAKDELAGGDGNDRLEGNSGSDRLDGGGGADELIGGPGADVLAGGPSFDRFVGGRGNDRIEAADGIRDRIRCGRGTDTAIADPGEPARGCEKLRRVGPASARR
;
A
#
# COMPACT_ATOMS: atom_id res chain seq x y z
N GLU A 1 28.93 13.57 0.43
CA GLU A 1 29.13 14.94 0.95
C GLU A 1 28.85 15.90 -0.19
N GLY A 2 27.57 16.14 -0.42
CA GLY A 2 27.07 16.93 -1.53
C GLY A 2 25.67 16.47 -1.85
N ASP A 3 24.85 17.38 -2.40
CA ASP A 3 23.55 17.04 -2.95
C ASP A 3 23.79 16.64 -4.41
N ASP A 4 23.86 15.34 -4.67
CA ASP A 4 24.17 14.74 -5.94
C ASP A 4 22.91 14.53 -6.79
N VAL A 5 23.06 14.64 -8.12
CA VAL A 5 22.01 14.29 -9.08
C VAL A 5 22.50 13.16 -9.96
N ILE A 6 21.87 12.00 -9.86
CA ILE A 6 22.26 10.75 -10.52
C ILE A 6 21.16 10.38 -11.52
N ASP A 7 21.55 9.96 -12.73
CA ASP A 7 20.64 9.49 -13.78
C ASP A 7 21.10 8.09 -14.22
N ALA A 8 20.25 7.11 -13.96
CA ALA A 8 20.42 5.67 -14.13
C ALA A 8 19.29 5.06 -14.98
N VAL A 9 18.67 5.84 -15.87
CA VAL A 9 17.52 5.39 -16.70
C VAL A 9 17.91 4.68 -18.01
N ASP A 10 18.97 3.87 -17.96
CA ASP A 10 19.56 3.28 -19.17
C ASP A 10 19.00 1.90 -19.57
N GLY A 11 18.07 1.37 -18.79
CA GLY A 11 17.43 0.07 -18.93
C GLY A 11 18.26 -1.10 -18.39
N ALA A 12 19.39 -0.84 -17.73
CA ALA A 12 20.15 -1.81 -16.97
C ALA A 12 19.70 -1.84 -15.50
N VAL A 13 20.21 -2.83 -14.77
CA VAL A 13 20.06 -2.90 -13.31
C VAL A 13 21.28 -2.23 -12.69
N ASP A 14 21.08 -1.07 -12.10
CA ASP A 14 22.10 -0.29 -11.43
C ASP A 14 22.12 -0.50 -9.91
N ARG A 15 23.29 -0.27 -9.33
CA ARG A 15 23.46 -0.08 -7.88
C ARG A 15 23.90 1.35 -7.66
N VAL A 16 23.00 2.16 -7.12
CA VAL A 16 23.23 3.57 -6.83
C VAL A 16 23.32 3.75 -5.33
N ASP A 17 24.49 4.16 -4.87
CA ASP A 17 24.72 4.62 -3.50
C ASP A 17 24.87 6.14 -3.59
N CYS A 18 23.88 6.86 -3.06
CA CYS A 18 23.87 8.32 -3.06
C CYS A 18 24.78 8.90 -1.97
N GLY A 19 25.05 8.12 -0.91
CA GLY A 19 25.88 8.55 0.19
C GLY A 19 25.22 9.63 1.04
N PRO A 20 26.02 10.44 1.77
CA PRO A 20 25.47 11.48 2.64
C PRO A 20 25.27 12.81 1.89
N GLY A 21 24.05 13.35 1.93
CA GLY A 21 23.63 14.57 1.25
C GLY A 21 22.11 14.71 1.24
N ASP A 22 21.55 15.72 0.55
CA ASP A 22 20.18 15.64 0.03
C ASP A 22 20.27 15.18 -1.44
N ASP A 23 20.36 13.87 -1.68
CA ASP A 23 20.68 13.33 -2.99
C ASP A 23 19.45 13.00 -3.83
N ARG A 24 19.54 13.19 -5.15
CA ARG A 24 18.48 12.87 -6.11
C ARG A 24 18.94 11.92 -7.19
N VAL A 25 18.30 10.75 -7.29
CA VAL A 25 18.49 9.79 -8.37
C VAL A 25 17.25 9.74 -9.27
N GLU A 26 17.44 9.70 -10.59
CA GLU A 26 16.46 9.16 -11.54
C GLU A 26 16.97 7.77 -11.94
N ALA A 27 16.16 6.73 -11.76
CA ALA A 27 16.58 5.33 -11.86
C ALA A 27 15.48 4.49 -12.49
N ASP A 28 15.85 3.35 -13.05
CA ASP A 28 14.89 2.35 -13.51
C ASP A 28 14.28 1.58 -12.33
N ARG A 29 13.11 0.95 -12.58
CA ARG A 29 12.37 0.23 -11.55
C ARG A 29 13.12 -0.98 -10.98
N ASP A 30 14.13 -1.48 -11.69
CA ASP A 30 14.93 -2.64 -11.31
C ASP A 30 16.28 -2.27 -10.67
N ASP A 31 16.53 -0.98 -10.43
CA ASP A 31 17.74 -0.50 -9.75
C ASP A 31 17.68 -0.69 -8.24
N VAL A 32 18.85 -0.90 -7.65
CA VAL A 32 19.06 -0.96 -6.21
C VAL A 32 19.62 0.39 -5.76
N LEU A 33 18.84 1.10 -4.94
CA LEU A 33 19.20 2.40 -4.39
C LEU A 33 19.59 2.26 -2.91
N ALA A 34 20.63 2.96 -2.49
CA ALA A 34 21.10 3.02 -1.11
C ALA A 34 21.38 4.47 -0.74
N ASP A 35 20.94 4.87 0.46
CA ASP A 35 21.19 6.18 1.05
C ASP A 35 20.76 7.37 0.15
N CYS A 36 19.70 7.20 -0.66
CA CYS A 36 19.19 8.25 -1.57
C CYS A 36 17.95 8.96 -1.00
N GLU A 37 17.98 10.28 -0.83
CA GLU A 37 16.88 11.08 -0.28
C GLU A 37 15.74 11.36 -1.28
N ILE A 38 16.02 11.34 -2.59
CA ILE A 38 15.03 11.56 -3.63
C ILE A 38 15.29 10.55 -4.76
N ALA A 39 14.39 9.61 -5.02
CA ALA A 39 14.44 8.79 -6.24
C ALA A 39 13.28 9.11 -7.21
N GLN A 40 13.52 9.00 -8.51
CA GLN A 40 12.56 9.20 -9.59
C GLN A 40 12.57 8.01 -10.53
N LEU A 41 11.45 7.30 -10.63
CA LEU A 41 11.34 6.13 -11.50
C LEU A 41 10.46 6.46 -12.71
N PRO A 42 10.99 6.47 -13.95
CA PRO A 42 10.20 6.77 -15.15
C PRO A 42 9.03 5.79 -15.29
N GLY A 43 7.80 6.32 -15.23
CA GLY A 43 6.55 5.56 -15.43
C GLY A 43 5.71 5.31 -14.18
N GLY A 44 6.14 5.80 -13.01
CA GLY A 44 5.28 5.89 -11.81
C GLY A 44 4.40 7.15 -11.82
N ARG A 45 3.19 7.08 -11.24
CA ARG A 45 2.38 8.28 -10.95
C ARG A 45 2.87 9.05 -9.72
N CYS A 46 3.82 8.47 -8.98
CA CYS A 46 4.42 8.97 -7.74
C CYS A 46 5.84 9.50 -8.05
N SER A 47 6.20 10.70 -7.58
CA SER A 47 7.29 11.53 -8.17
C SER A 47 8.45 11.88 -7.24
N ARG A 48 8.42 11.39 -6.00
CA ARG A 48 9.42 11.67 -4.96
C ARG A 48 9.50 10.50 -3.99
N VAL A 49 10.66 9.88 -3.80
CA VAL A 49 10.79 8.66 -2.99
C VAL A 49 11.40 8.95 -1.60
N PHE A 50 10.83 8.38 -0.54
CA PHE A 50 11.35 8.38 0.84
C PHE A 50 11.67 6.93 1.27
N PHE A 51 12.83 6.69 1.89
CA PHE A 51 13.22 5.39 2.44
C PHE A 51 13.45 5.48 3.96
N GLY A 52 12.78 4.61 4.74
CA GLY A 52 12.99 4.50 6.20
C GLY A 52 14.21 3.67 6.57
N GLY A 53 14.30 2.46 6.00
CA GLY A 53 15.40 1.54 6.25
C GLY A 53 15.04 0.52 7.34
N PRO A 54 16.02 -0.06 8.05
CA PRO A 54 15.73 -0.94 9.17
C PRO A 54 15.48 -0.16 10.47
N GLY A 55 14.42 -0.49 11.20
CA GLY A 55 14.01 0.16 12.44
C GLY A 55 12.54 0.54 12.38
N ASP A 56 11.97 0.95 13.53
CA ASP A 56 10.62 1.52 13.56
C ASP A 56 10.71 3.01 13.18
N ASP A 57 10.19 3.39 12.03
CA ASP A 57 10.33 4.72 11.42
C ASP A 57 9.01 5.50 11.36
N GLU A 58 9.12 6.84 11.33
CA GLU A 58 7.98 7.74 11.09
C GLU A 58 8.27 8.58 9.84
N LEU A 59 7.55 8.30 8.76
CA LEU A 59 7.74 8.84 7.42
C LEU A 59 6.55 9.73 7.03
N PHE A 60 6.86 10.92 6.55
CA PHE A 60 5.86 11.88 6.09
C PHE A 60 6.19 12.31 4.66
N GLY A 61 5.22 12.10 3.78
CA GLY A 61 5.20 12.68 2.45
C GLY A 61 5.09 14.20 2.49
N SER A 62 4.92 14.77 1.33
CA SER A 62 4.84 16.19 1.05
C SER A 62 3.41 16.57 0.65
N LEU A 63 3.25 17.72 -0.02
CA LEU A 63 1.98 18.05 -0.66
C LEU A 63 1.89 17.53 -2.10
N GLY A 64 3.00 17.04 -2.66
CA GLY A 64 3.08 16.45 -4.00
C GLY A 64 2.87 14.95 -3.96
N SER A 65 2.95 14.30 -5.12
CA SER A 65 2.86 12.83 -5.21
C SER A 65 4.16 12.18 -4.79
N ASP A 66 4.09 11.37 -3.75
CA ASP A 66 5.22 10.74 -3.08
C ASP A 66 5.17 9.21 -3.20
N SER A 67 6.33 8.60 -3.03
CA SER A 67 6.56 7.18 -2.93
C SER A 67 7.28 6.96 -1.61
N ILE A 68 6.74 6.16 -0.70
CA ILE A 68 7.30 5.96 0.63
C ILE A 68 7.56 4.46 0.77
N VAL A 69 8.78 4.08 1.15
CA VAL A 69 9.19 2.70 1.42
C VAL A 69 9.76 2.66 2.83
N ALA A 70 9.00 2.09 3.76
CA ALA A 70 9.39 2.07 5.16
C ALA A 70 10.44 0.97 5.47
N ALA A 71 10.28 -0.18 4.81
CA ALA A 71 11.19 -1.32 4.80
C ALA A 71 11.05 -2.28 5.98
N ALA A 72 11.85 -2.20 7.05
CA ALA A 72 11.80 -3.24 8.08
C ALA A 72 11.66 -2.68 9.48
N GLY A 73 10.52 -2.86 10.12
CA GLY A 73 10.19 -2.38 11.45
C GLY A 73 8.69 -2.16 11.58
N ASN A 74 8.25 -1.55 12.67
CA ASN A 74 6.84 -1.18 12.83
C ASN A 74 6.72 0.31 12.52
N ASP A 75 6.35 0.61 11.29
CA ASP A 75 6.51 1.93 10.71
C ASP A 75 5.20 2.72 10.70
N VAL A 76 5.33 4.04 10.57
CA VAL A 76 4.21 4.94 10.35
C VAL A 76 4.50 5.78 9.12
N ALA A 77 3.68 5.66 8.07
CA ALA A 77 3.86 6.41 6.83
C ALA A 77 2.59 7.17 6.42
N ARG A 78 2.74 8.42 5.93
CA ARG A 78 1.61 9.28 5.53
C ARG A 78 1.86 10.04 4.23
N GLY A 79 0.95 9.96 3.26
CA GLY A 79 1.06 10.61 1.94
C GLY A 79 0.52 12.04 1.84
N PHE A 80 -0.62 12.33 2.50
CA PHE A 80 -1.34 13.62 2.55
C PHE A 80 -2.40 13.87 1.47
N ASN A 81 -2.11 14.66 0.42
CA ASN A 81 -3.17 15.26 -0.41
C ASN A 81 -3.09 14.92 -1.90
N SER A 82 -1.98 14.38 -2.35
CA SER A 82 -1.73 14.04 -3.76
C SER A 82 -1.67 12.53 -3.92
N PRO A 83 -1.72 11.97 -5.14
CA PRO A 83 -1.61 10.54 -5.32
C PRO A 83 -0.28 10.00 -4.80
N ASP A 84 -0.32 9.11 -3.81
CA ASP A 84 0.85 8.57 -3.15
C ASP A 84 0.95 7.05 -3.27
N CYS A 85 2.18 6.56 -3.21
CA CYS A 85 2.52 5.14 -3.24
C CYS A 85 3.24 4.82 -1.92
N ILE A 86 2.68 3.95 -1.07
CA ILE A 86 3.25 3.67 0.27
C ILE A 86 3.42 2.17 0.44
N ASP A 87 4.63 1.74 0.78
CA ASP A 87 5.00 0.35 1.10
C ASP A 87 5.56 0.29 2.53
N GLY A 88 4.89 -0.46 3.40
CA GLY A 88 5.31 -0.68 4.80
C GLY A 88 6.50 -1.64 4.88
N GLY A 89 6.46 -2.74 4.13
CA GLY A 89 7.53 -3.72 4.06
C GLY A 89 7.33 -4.84 5.07
N THR A 90 8.15 -4.96 6.10
CA THR A 90 8.03 -6.01 7.11
C THR A 90 7.88 -5.43 8.50
N GLY A 91 6.92 -5.95 9.27
CA GLY A 91 6.60 -5.53 10.63
C GLY A 91 5.15 -5.08 10.71
N ASN A 92 4.74 -4.42 11.79
CA ASN A 92 3.32 -4.03 11.95
C ASN A 92 3.17 -2.54 11.67
N ASP A 93 2.77 -2.22 10.45
CA ASP A 93 2.85 -0.88 9.91
C ASP A 93 1.53 -0.13 10.00
N ARG A 94 1.61 1.20 9.99
CA ARG A 94 0.46 2.09 9.93
C ARG A 94 0.62 3.05 8.75
N LEU A 95 -0.16 2.82 7.71
CA LEU A 95 -0.08 3.55 6.45
C LEU A 95 -1.33 4.42 6.24
N GLU A 96 -1.14 5.68 5.87
CA GLU A 96 -2.20 6.65 5.60
C GLU A 96 -2.00 7.28 4.21
N GLY A 97 -2.92 7.03 3.29
CA GLY A 97 -2.87 7.55 1.91
C GLY A 97 -3.09 9.06 1.90
N GLY A 98 -4.35 9.48 2.03
CA GLY A 98 -4.61 10.90 1.95
C GLY A 98 -5.95 11.30 1.36
N SER A 99 -5.98 12.42 0.64
CA SER A 99 -7.19 12.92 -0.01
C SER A 99 -7.29 12.61 -1.51
N ALA A 100 -6.29 11.94 -2.06
CA ALA A 100 -6.20 11.63 -3.48
C ALA A 100 -6.35 10.14 -3.72
N LYS A 101 -6.00 9.69 -4.93
CA LYS A 101 -5.98 8.28 -5.26
C LYS A 101 -4.63 7.72 -4.85
N ASP A 102 -4.62 6.85 -3.85
CA ASP A 102 -3.39 6.33 -3.25
C ASP A 102 -3.27 4.81 -3.46
N GLU A 103 -2.02 4.31 -3.45
CA GLU A 103 -1.69 2.89 -3.49
C GLU A 103 -0.89 2.54 -2.24
N LEU A 104 -1.45 1.71 -1.36
CA LEU A 104 -0.90 1.33 -0.07
C LEU A 104 -0.67 -0.18 -0.03
N ALA A 105 0.52 -0.61 0.34
CA ALA A 105 0.90 -2.00 0.58
C ALA A 105 1.44 -2.14 2.01
N GLY A 106 0.81 -2.99 2.84
CA GLY A 106 1.26 -3.30 4.20
C GLY A 106 2.55 -4.11 4.18
N GLY A 107 2.46 -5.30 3.58
CA GLY A 107 3.61 -6.18 3.42
C GLY A 107 3.50 -7.37 4.37
N ASP A 108 4.59 -7.79 5.02
CA ASP A 108 4.54 -8.87 6.01
C ASP A 108 4.30 -8.29 7.41
N GLY A 109 3.24 -8.72 8.08
CA GLY A 109 2.94 -8.38 9.48
C GLY A 109 1.49 -7.98 9.66
N ASN A 110 1.12 -7.41 10.81
CA ASN A 110 -0.28 -7.05 11.07
C ASN A 110 -0.44 -5.55 10.87
N ASP A 111 -0.87 -5.17 9.68
CA ASP A 111 -0.80 -3.80 9.23
C ASP A 111 -2.14 -3.09 9.37
N ARG A 112 -2.07 -1.77 9.40
CA ARG A 112 -3.24 -0.90 9.34
C ARG A 112 -3.09 0.08 8.19
N LEU A 113 -3.94 -0.10 7.19
CA LEU A 113 -3.98 0.73 5.98
C LEU A 113 -5.24 1.58 5.97
N GLU A 114 -5.08 2.89 5.81
CA GLU A 114 -6.18 3.86 5.74
C GLU A 114 -6.03 4.72 4.47
N GLY A 115 -6.86 4.44 3.45
CA GLY A 115 -6.85 5.16 2.17
C GLY A 115 -7.33 6.61 2.30
N ASN A 116 -8.24 6.84 3.26
CA ASN A 116 -8.91 8.13 3.49
C ASN A 116 -9.84 8.50 2.33
N SER A 117 -9.75 9.72 1.77
CA SER A 117 -10.64 10.12 0.68
C SER A 117 -9.94 9.89 -0.63
N GLY A 118 -10.58 9.30 -1.62
CA GLY A 118 -9.81 8.89 -2.77
C GLY A 118 -10.50 7.91 -3.67
N SER A 119 -9.73 7.10 -4.37
CA SER A 119 -10.22 5.89 -5.04
C SER A 119 -9.07 4.93 -5.00
N ASP A 120 -8.90 4.38 -3.80
CA ASP A 120 -7.61 3.92 -3.32
C ASP A 120 -7.42 2.44 -3.57
N ARG A 121 -6.17 2.00 -3.56
CA ARG A 121 -5.83 0.58 -3.63
C ARG A 121 -5.05 0.23 -2.37
N LEU A 122 -5.63 -0.66 -1.56
CA LEU A 122 -5.03 -1.13 -0.32
C LEU A 122 -4.78 -2.63 -0.44
N ASP A 123 -3.54 -3.04 -0.20
CA ASP A 123 -3.09 -4.44 -0.15
C ASP A 123 -2.47 -4.70 1.23
N GLY A 124 -3.11 -5.54 2.04
CA GLY A 124 -2.61 -5.91 3.37
C GLY A 124 -1.34 -6.74 3.29
N GLY A 125 -1.24 -7.63 2.29
CA GLY A 125 -0.12 -8.55 2.17
C GLY A 125 -0.29 -9.77 3.07
N GLY A 126 0.63 -9.98 4.00
CA GLY A 126 0.73 -11.18 4.81
C GLY A 126 0.62 -10.89 6.30
N GLY A 127 -0.54 -11.12 6.88
CA GLY A 127 -0.74 -11.09 8.33
C GLY A 127 -2.13 -10.58 8.64
N ALA A 128 -2.47 -10.32 9.90
CA ALA A 128 -3.85 -9.99 10.24
C ALA A 128 -4.10 -8.49 10.12
N ASP A 129 -4.63 -8.05 8.98
CA ASP A 129 -4.62 -6.65 8.61
C ASP A 129 -5.95 -5.92 8.86
N GLU A 130 -5.88 -4.60 9.07
CA GLU A 130 -7.03 -3.71 9.08
C GLU A 130 -6.97 -2.75 7.88
N LEU A 131 -7.84 -2.98 6.89
CA LEU A 131 -7.94 -2.17 5.68
C LEU A 131 -9.18 -1.28 5.72
N ILE A 132 -8.97 0.03 5.58
CA ILE A 132 -10.01 1.06 5.63
C ILE A 132 -9.90 1.90 4.35
N GLY A 133 -10.83 1.74 3.40
CA GLY A 133 -10.87 2.52 2.16
C GLY A 133 -11.18 3.98 2.47
N GLY A 134 -12.40 4.24 2.95
CA GLY A 134 -12.87 5.58 3.31
C GLY A 134 -13.87 6.10 2.27
N PRO A 135 -13.96 7.41 2.02
CA PRO A 135 -14.77 7.92 0.92
C PRO A 135 -14.08 7.75 -0.44
N GLY A 136 -14.62 6.95 -1.33
CA GLY A 136 -13.96 6.67 -2.60
C GLY A 136 -14.55 5.49 -3.34
N ALA A 137 -14.01 5.18 -4.52
CA ALA A 137 -14.23 3.88 -5.13
C ALA A 137 -12.98 3.05 -4.90
N ASP A 138 -12.96 2.31 -3.79
CA ASP A 138 -11.73 1.73 -3.27
C ASP A 138 -11.60 0.25 -3.63
N VAL A 139 -10.37 -0.24 -3.71
CA VAL A 139 -10.03 -1.66 -3.92
C VAL A 139 -9.21 -2.15 -2.75
N LEU A 140 -9.72 -3.12 -2.00
CA LEU A 140 -9.08 -3.67 -0.81
C LEU A 140 -8.80 -5.16 -1.00
N ALA A 141 -7.58 -5.60 -0.71
CA ALA A 141 -7.17 -7.01 -0.69
C ALA A 141 -6.40 -7.29 0.60
N GLY A 142 -6.81 -8.30 1.38
CA GLY A 142 -6.21 -8.58 2.70
C GLY A 142 -5.12 -9.65 2.68
N GLY A 143 -5.17 -10.57 1.71
CA GLY A 143 -4.21 -11.66 1.62
C GLY A 143 -4.65 -12.92 2.37
N PRO A 144 -3.72 -13.77 2.84
CA PRO A 144 -4.00 -15.15 3.27
C PRO A 144 -4.45 -15.33 4.72
N SER A 145 -4.60 -14.24 5.48
CA SER A 145 -4.72 -14.24 6.94
C SER A 145 -6.12 -13.79 7.39
N PHE A 146 -6.30 -13.52 8.69
CA PHE A 146 -7.58 -13.01 9.19
C PHE A 146 -7.60 -11.49 9.05
N ASP A 147 -8.41 -11.00 8.11
CA ASP A 147 -8.40 -9.58 7.79
C ASP A 147 -9.71 -8.89 8.15
N ARG A 148 -9.61 -7.59 8.36
CA ARG A 148 -10.75 -6.73 8.61
C ARG A 148 -10.84 -5.66 7.54
N PHE A 149 -11.93 -5.71 6.79
CA PHE A 149 -12.21 -4.76 5.72
C PHE A 149 -13.30 -3.77 6.12
N VAL A 150 -13.04 -2.49 5.85
CA VAL A 150 -14.02 -1.41 5.89
C VAL A 150 -13.93 -0.63 4.57
N GLY A 151 -14.88 -0.85 3.65
CA GLY A 151 -14.90 -0.13 2.35
C GLY A 151 -15.14 1.35 2.57
N GLY A 152 -16.29 1.71 3.14
CA GLY A 152 -16.60 3.09 3.55
C GLY A 152 -17.76 3.67 2.77
N ARG A 153 -17.56 4.78 2.05
CA ARG A 153 -18.57 5.40 1.19
C ARG A 153 -18.08 5.34 -0.24
N GLY A 154 -18.97 4.98 -1.15
CA GLY A 154 -18.70 4.92 -2.58
C GLY A 154 -18.85 3.49 -3.08
N ASN A 155 -18.22 3.14 -4.19
CA ASN A 155 -18.46 1.84 -4.80
C ASN A 155 -17.20 1.00 -4.70
N ASP A 156 -17.16 0.16 -3.68
CA ASP A 156 -15.93 -0.51 -3.28
C ASP A 156 -15.84 -1.91 -3.87
N ARG A 157 -14.60 -2.39 -4.02
CA ARG A 157 -14.27 -3.76 -4.40
C ARG A 157 -13.40 -4.39 -3.34
N ILE A 158 -13.90 -5.45 -2.72
CA ILE A 158 -13.20 -6.17 -1.65
C ILE A 158 -12.84 -7.59 -2.13
N GLU A 159 -11.56 -7.93 -2.03
CA GLU A 159 -10.98 -9.23 -2.36
C GLU A 159 -10.51 -9.92 -1.06
N ALA A 160 -11.39 -10.75 -0.52
CA ALA A 160 -11.24 -11.44 0.77
C ALA A 160 -11.41 -12.96 0.59
N ALA A 161 -11.00 -13.48 -0.57
CA ALA A 161 -11.18 -14.90 -0.91
C ALA A 161 -9.93 -15.74 -0.67
N ASP A 162 -8.82 -15.09 -0.34
CA ASP A 162 -7.54 -15.75 -0.07
C ASP A 162 -7.30 -15.94 1.44
N GLY A 163 -8.06 -15.21 2.28
CA GLY A 163 -7.91 -15.13 3.73
C GLY A 163 -8.61 -16.23 4.53
N ILE A 164 -8.56 -16.09 5.86
CA ILE A 164 -9.20 -17.00 6.80
C ILE A 164 -10.06 -16.26 7.82
N ARG A 165 -11.39 -16.41 7.68
CA ARG A 165 -12.41 -15.92 8.62
C ARG A 165 -12.58 -14.40 8.59
N ASP A 166 -12.43 -13.79 7.43
CA ASP A 166 -12.41 -12.34 7.27
C ASP A 166 -13.68 -11.65 7.76
N ARG A 167 -13.52 -10.41 8.20
CA ARG A 167 -14.63 -9.55 8.62
C ARG A 167 -14.81 -8.40 7.65
N ILE A 168 -15.87 -8.46 6.87
CA ILE A 168 -16.11 -7.51 5.79
C ILE A 168 -17.27 -6.58 6.14
N ARG A 169 -17.00 -5.28 6.11
CA ARG A 169 -18.00 -4.22 6.12
C ARG A 169 -17.80 -3.37 4.86
N CYS A 170 -18.63 -3.58 3.84
CA CYS A 170 -18.53 -2.84 2.58
C CYS A 170 -18.87 -1.35 2.81
N GLY A 171 -20.10 -1.04 3.23
CA GLY A 171 -20.39 0.31 3.71
C GLY A 171 -21.61 0.89 3.01
N ARG A 172 -21.46 2.09 2.43
CA ARG A 172 -22.52 2.75 1.68
C ARG A 172 -22.11 2.87 0.21
N GLY A 173 -22.92 2.31 -0.67
CA GLY A 173 -22.88 2.60 -2.10
C GLY A 173 -23.32 1.39 -2.88
N THR A 174 -22.58 1.01 -3.91
CA THR A 174 -22.80 -0.24 -4.65
C THR A 174 -21.51 -1.03 -4.66
N ASP A 175 -21.35 -1.84 -3.63
CA ASP A 175 -20.12 -2.51 -3.29
C ASP A 175 -20.13 -3.95 -3.81
N THR A 176 -18.95 -4.40 -4.22
CA THR A 176 -18.67 -5.77 -4.61
C THR A 176 -17.70 -6.39 -3.62
N ALA A 177 -17.99 -7.62 -3.19
CA ALA A 177 -17.07 -8.37 -2.35
C ALA A 177 -16.96 -9.81 -2.86
N ILE A 178 -15.75 -10.33 -2.89
CA ILE A 178 -15.48 -11.75 -3.10
C ILE A 178 -14.94 -12.28 -1.78
N ALA A 179 -15.61 -13.27 -1.21
CA ALA A 179 -15.27 -13.80 0.11
C ALA A 179 -15.43 -15.33 0.17
N ASP A 180 -14.83 -15.95 1.17
CA ASP A 180 -14.95 -17.38 1.39
C ASP A 180 -16.32 -17.77 1.97
N PRO A 181 -16.72 -19.05 1.87
CA PRO A 181 -17.96 -19.54 2.46
C PRO A 181 -18.00 -19.35 3.99
N GLY A 182 -19.06 -18.70 4.48
CA GLY A 182 -19.31 -18.55 5.92
C GLY A 182 -18.72 -17.28 6.54
N GLU A 183 -17.94 -16.50 5.80
CA GLU A 183 -17.36 -15.26 6.30
C GLU A 183 -18.39 -14.14 6.47
N PRO A 184 -18.39 -13.42 7.60
CA PRO A 184 -19.28 -12.30 7.83
C PRO A 184 -19.00 -11.14 6.86
N ALA A 185 -19.96 -10.88 5.96
CA ALA A 185 -19.97 -9.71 5.09
C ALA A 185 -21.25 -8.90 5.29
N ARG A 186 -21.14 -7.59 5.51
CA ARG A 186 -22.28 -6.69 5.75
C ARG A 186 -22.23 -5.48 4.82
N GLY A 187 -23.39 -5.10 4.32
CA GLY A 187 -23.57 -3.90 3.51
C GLY A 187 -22.97 -4.01 2.10
N CYS A 188 -22.79 -5.23 1.58
CA CYS A 188 -22.25 -5.46 0.23
C CYS A 188 -23.41 -5.77 -0.73
N GLU A 189 -23.64 -4.94 -1.74
CA GLU A 189 -24.72 -5.10 -2.72
C GLU A 189 -24.50 -6.33 -3.61
N LYS A 190 -23.23 -6.63 -3.91
CA LYS A 190 -22.83 -7.75 -4.78
C LYS A 190 -21.77 -8.61 -4.09
N LEU A 191 -22.23 -9.52 -3.23
CA LEU A 191 -21.38 -10.51 -2.59
C LEU A 191 -21.29 -11.80 -3.42
N ARG A 192 -20.09 -12.13 -3.91
CA ARG A 192 -19.77 -13.42 -4.52
C ARG A 192 -19.02 -14.28 -3.52
N ARG A 193 -19.56 -15.46 -3.20
CA ARG A 193 -18.81 -16.45 -2.42
C ARG A 193 -18.08 -17.39 -3.37
N VAL A 194 -16.77 -17.56 -3.18
CA VAL A 194 -16.05 -18.59 -3.92
C VAL A 194 -16.57 -19.97 -3.49
N GLY A 195 -16.58 -20.94 -4.41
CA GLY A 195 -16.98 -22.30 -4.06
C GLY A 195 -16.03 -22.85 -2.99
N PRO A 196 -16.44 -23.89 -2.22
CA PRO A 196 -15.50 -24.53 -1.30
C PRO A 196 -14.26 -24.88 -2.09
N ALA A 197 -13.09 -24.41 -1.62
CA ALA A 197 -11.81 -24.76 -2.21
C ALA A 197 -11.84 -26.28 -2.38
N SER A 198 -11.87 -26.73 -3.64
CA SER A 198 -11.72 -28.15 -3.93
C SER A 198 -10.39 -28.49 -3.30
N ALA A 199 -10.41 -29.28 -2.22
CA ALA A 199 -9.25 -29.61 -1.41
C ALA A 199 -8.04 -29.74 -2.34
N ARG A 200 -7.13 -28.76 -2.29
CA ARG A 200 -5.85 -28.85 -3.00
C ARG A 200 -5.17 -30.06 -2.39
N ARG A 201 -5.26 -31.19 -3.10
CA ARG A 201 -4.58 -32.45 -2.82
C ARG A 201 -3.10 -32.31 -3.15
#